data_AF-A0A3G2G7N3-F1
#
_entry.id   AF-A0A3G2G7N3-F1
#
_cell.length_a   1.000
_cell.length_b   1.000
_cell.length_c   1.000
_cell.angle_alpha   90.00
_cell.angle_beta   90.00
_cell.angle_gamma   90.00
#
_symmetry.space_group_name_H-M   'P 1'
#
loop_
_entity.id
_entity.type
_entity.pdbx_description
1 polymer ?
#
loop_
_entity_poly.entity_id
_entity_poly.type
_entity_poly.pdbx_seq_one_letter_code
_entity_poly.pdbx_strand_id
1 'polypeptide(L)'
;MVKTTNEIAKENNIPVIGHIPLVNLETFYKSGQKEVAHIEELTVKTIDEFGKPISKNRKEYLTFLKVRSVQIAKKLKENDISITSTVALCESFVEQRFNLKSKLKEVELKYVNPKIIKGTPLYKLGWLPGKNGYEYDGKDEPSAKKSSLTFWKTYVEAIHIMTKALVDYKVLIMAGTDANVPVSVPGFSLHNELESLSKSGMTNSQAIYSATVAPGNWMKSKTGKIKMGYHSDLVLLRKNPLEDIKNTKTIEYVFFNKYVINKKQIKTILKAIEDANNENRSMKINEYLH
;
A
#
# COMPACT_ATOMS: atom_id res chain seq x y z
N MET A 1 1.27 -21.66 -17.65
CA MET A 1 2.18 -20.55 -17.30
C MET A 1 2.46 -20.52 -15.80
N VAL A 2 1.50 -20.16 -14.93
CA VAL A 2 1.69 -20.07 -13.47
C VAL A 2 2.27 -21.34 -12.83
N LYS A 3 1.72 -22.51 -13.16
CA LYS A 3 2.21 -23.81 -12.64
C LYS A 3 3.69 -24.03 -12.98
N THR A 4 4.04 -23.87 -14.26
CA THR A 4 5.41 -24.02 -14.77
C THR A 4 6.37 -23.00 -14.13
N THR A 5 5.95 -21.74 -14.00
CA THR A 5 6.74 -20.71 -13.31
C THR A 5 7.03 -21.10 -11.86
N ASN A 6 6.02 -21.61 -11.14
CA ASN A 6 6.19 -22.00 -9.74
C ASN A 6 7.03 -23.26 -9.57
N GLU A 7 6.94 -24.22 -10.51
CA GLU A 7 7.79 -25.41 -10.55
C GLU A 7 9.26 -25.02 -10.73
N ILE A 8 9.58 -24.20 -11.75
CA ILE A 8 10.94 -23.73 -12.01
C ILE A 8 11.47 -22.89 -10.84
N ALA A 9 10.65 -21.99 -10.28
CA ALA A 9 11.05 -21.18 -9.14
C ALA A 9 11.37 -22.05 -7.92
N LYS A 10 10.59 -23.10 -7.67
CA LYS A 10 10.84 -24.08 -6.60
C LYS A 10 12.15 -24.83 -6.83
N GLU A 11 12.41 -25.30 -8.06
CA GLU A 11 13.67 -25.99 -8.41
C GLU A 11 14.90 -25.10 -8.15
N ASN A 12 14.76 -23.79 -8.30
CA ASN A 12 15.83 -22.82 -8.12
C ASN A 12 15.82 -22.14 -6.73
N ASN A 13 14.97 -22.57 -5.79
CA ASN A 13 14.79 -21.93 -4.47
C ASN A 13 14.47 -20.43 -4.53
N ILE A 14 13.74 -20.00 -5.55
CA ILE A 14 13.29 -18.61 -5.72
C ILE A 14 11.84 -18.48 -5.22
N PRO A 15 11.55 -17.60 -4.25
CA PRO A 15 10.17 -17.39 -3.82
C PRO A 15 9.37 -16.68 -4.91
N VAL A 16 8.18 -17.20 -5.23
CA VAL A 16 7.21 -16.52 -6.11
C VAL A 16 6.36 -15.57 -5.27
N ILE A 17 6.23 -14.33 -5.74
CA ILE A 17 5.54 -13.22 -5.06
C ILE A 17 4.69 -12.41 -6.05
N GLY A 18 3.81 -11.53 -5.55
CA GLY A 18 3.03 -10.62 -6.40
C GLY A 18 1.51 -10.86 -6.33
N HIS A 19 0.80 -10.46 -7.39
CA HIS A 19 -0.67 -10.59 -7.46
C HIS A 19 -1.13 -12.04 -7.40
N ILE A 20 -2.38 -12.26 -6.98
CA ILE A 20 -2.95 -13.61 -7.01
C ILE A 20 -3.25 -13.96 -8.47
N PRO A 21 -2.80 -15.12 -8.98
CA PRO A 21 -3.13 -15.52 -10.33
C PRO A 21 -4.64 -15.56 -10.59
N LEU A 22 -5.05 -15.58 -11.86
CA LEU A 22 -6.47 -15.69 -12.25
C LEU A 22 -7.04 -17.10 -12.00
N VAL A 23 -7.01 -17.53 -10.75
CA VAL A 23 -7.51 -18.78 -10.19
C VAL A 23 -8.30 -18.49 -8.91
N ASN A 24 -9.04 -19.47 -8.41
CA ASN A 24 -9.71 -19.37 -7.11
C ASN A 24 -8.70 -19.54 -5.95
N LEU A 25 -9.11 -19.18 -4.73
CA LEU A 25 -8.23 -19.24 -3.56
C LEU A 25 -7.74 -20.66 -3.24
N GLU A 26 -8.56 -21.70 -3.47
CA GLU A 26 -8.17 -23.10 -3.23
C GLU A 26 -7.04 -23.57 -4.14
N THR A 27 -7.05 -23.14 -5.41
CA THR A 27 -5.94 -23.37 -6.34
C THR A 27 -4.73 -22.50 -5.97
N PHE A 28 -4.96 -21.24 -5.57
CA PHE A 28 -3.90 -20.33 -5.15
C PHE A 28 -3.09 -20.87 -3.95
N TYR A 29 -3.74 -21.39 -2.90
CA TYR A 29 -3.03 -21.95 -1.74
C TYR A 29 -2.09 -23.11 -2.11
N LYS A 30 -2.41 -23.85 -3.18
CA LYS A 30 -1.61 -24.97 -3.69
C LYS A 30 -0.57 -24.55 -4.72
N SER A 31 -0.53 -23.28 -5.10
CA SER A 31 0.32 -22.79 -6.19
C SER A 31 1.80 -22.78 -5.83
N GLY A 32 2.15 -22.62 -4.56
CA GLY A 32 3.54 -22.44 -4.09
C GLY A 32 4.00 -20.98 -4.00
N GLN A 33 3.15 -20.02 -4.37
CA GLN A 33 3.40 -18.59 -4.13
C GLN A 33 3.52 -18.30 -2.62
N LYS A 34 4.51 -17.49 -2.24
CA LYS A 34 4.91 -17.26 -0.83
C LYS A 34 4.57 -15.88 -0.30
N GLU A 35 4.20 -14.98 -1.19
CA GLU A 35 3.77 -13.64 -0.83
C GLU A 35 2.65 -13.19 -1.78
N VAL A 36 1.66 -12.51 -1.23
CA VAL A 36 0.60 -11.83 -1.97
C VAL A 36 0.85 -10.34 -1.90
N ALA A 37 1.03 -9.70 -3.05
CA ALA A 37 1.05 -8.24 -3.10
C ALA A 37 -0.36 -7.70 -2.92
N HIS A 38 -0.48 -6.66 -2.09
CA HIS A 38 -1.73 -5.96 -1.78
C HIS A 38 -2.75 -6.81 -1.02
N ILE A 39 -3.20 -6.33 0.14
CA ILE A 39 -4.37 -6.91 0.84
C ILE A 39 -5.62 -6.86 -0.05
N GLU A 40 -5.64 -5.90 -0.96
CA GLU A 40 -6.66 -5.74 -2.00
C GLU A 40 -6.95 -7.01 -2.79
N GLU A 41 -5.94 -7.80 -3.17
CA GLU A 41 -6.10 -9.01 -3.97
C GLU A 41 -7.02 -10.03 -3.28
N LEU A 42 -6.88 -10.20 -1.97
CA LEU A 42 -7.75 -11.10 -1.18
C LEU A 42 -9.17 -10.56 -1.10
N THR A 43 -9.32 -9.25 -0.92
CA THR A 43 -10.63 -8.60 -0.88
C THR A 43 -11.34 -8.73 -2.23
N VAL A 44 -10.65 -8.52 -3.35
CA VAL A 44 -11.21 -8.73 -4.69
C VAL A 44 -11.67 -10.18 -4.88
N LYS A 45 -10.87 -11.17 -4.49
CA LYS A 45 -11.31 -12.58 -4.55
C LYS A 45 -12.57 -12.86 -3.74
N THR A 46 -12.77 -12.18 -2.61
CA THR A 46 -14.01 -12.33 -1.82
C THR A 46 -15.21 -11.66 -2.50
N ILE A 47 -15.00 -10.59 -3.26
CA ILE A 47 -16.07 -9.95 -4.07
C ILE A 47 -16.48 -10.90 -5.19
N ASP A 48 -15.51 -11.53 -5.87
CA ASP A 48 -15.75 -12.53 -6.91
C ASP A 48 -16.50 -13.75 -6.35
N GLU A 49 -16.05 -14.30 -5.22
CA GLU A 49 -16.70 -15.42 -4.52
C GLU A 49 -18.13 -15.08 -4.07
N PHE A 50 -18.39 -13.82 -3.67
CA PHE A 50 -19.72 -13.37 -3.28
C PHE A 50 -20.69 -13.30 -4.45
N GLY A 51 -20.20 -13.03 -5.67
CA GLY A 51 -20.94 -13.16 -6.92
C GLY A 51 -22.08 -12.15 -7.14
N LYS A 52 -22.29 -11.19 -6.24
CA LYS A 52 -23.33 -10.15 -6.35
C LYS A 52 -22.72 -8.74 -6.25
N PRO A 53 -23.33 -7.72 -6.88
CA PRO A 53 -22.85 -6.35 -6.78
C PRO A 53 -22.85 -5.83 -5.32
N ILE A 54 -21.67 -5.55 -4.76
CA ILE A 54 -21.53 -5.07 -3.37
C ILE A 54 -22.14 -3.68 -3.16
N SER A 55 -22.28 -2.88 -4.21
CA SER A 55 -22.98 -1.58 -4.17
C SER A 55 -24.46 -1.70 -3.81
N LYS A 56 -25.09 -2.84 -4.11
CA LYS A 56 -26.50 -3.13 -3.81
C LYS A 56 -26.67 -4.07 -2.62
N ASN A 57 -25.64 -4.85 -2.30
CA ASN A 57 -25.71 -5.92 -1.30
C ASN A 57 -24.70 -5.73 -0.16
N ARG A 58 -24.35 -4.47 0.19
CA ARG A 58 -23.31 -4.13 1.17
C ARG A 58 -23.42 -4.92 2.48
N LYS A 59 -24.59 -4.94 3.12
CA LYS A 59 -24.78 -5.60 4.43
C LYS A 59 -24.54 -7.11 4.36
N GLU A 60 -25.06 -7.75 3.31
CA GLU A 60 -24.88 -9.18 3.06
C GLU A 60 -23.39 -9.48 2.80
N TYR A 61 -22.76 -8.73 1.91
CA TYR A 61 -21.33 -8.89 1.59
C TYR A 61 -20.43 -8.73 2.81
N LEU A 62 -20.61 -7.67 3.60
CA LEU A 62 -19.79 -7.45 4.80
C LEU A 62 -20.01 -8.53 5.87
N THR A 63 -21.21 -9.14 5.93
CA THR A 63 -21.49 -10.25 6.83
C THR A 63 -20.77 -11.52 6.36
N PHE A 64 -20.85 -11.82 5.06
CA PHE A 64 -20.08 -12.88 4.41
C PHE A 64 -18.57 -12.70 4.65
N LEU A 65 -18.04 -11.50 4.39
CA LEU A 65 -16.63 -11.17 4.48
C LEU A 65 -16.09 -11.34 5.90
N LYS A 66 -16.84 -10.98 6.95
CA LYS A 66 -16.40 -11.16 8.34
C LYS A 66 -16.09 -12.62 8.67
N VAL A 67 -16.84 -13.57 8.12
CA VAL A 67 -16.56 -15.00 8.29
C VAL A 67 -15.45 -15.44 7.35
N ARG A 68 -15.51 -15.03 6.08
CA ARG A 68 -14.59 -15.48 5.04
C ARG A 68 -13.15 -14.98 5.26
N SER A 69 -12.97 -13.74 5.68
CA SER A 69 -11.64 -13.15 5.99
C SER A 69 -10.89 -13.93 7.07
N VAL A 70 -11.58 -14.42 8.10
CA VAL A 70 -10.99 -15.30 9.13
C VAL A 70 -10.50 -16.62 8.53
N GLN A 71 -11.30 -17.24 7.66
CA GLN A 71 -10.90 -18.48 6.99
C GLN A 71 -9.67 -18.27 6.09
N ILE A 72 -9.66 -17.17 5.35
CA ILE A 72 -8.53 -16.77 4.49
C ILE A 72 -7.27 -16.55 5.34
N ALA A 73 -7.36 -15.78 6.43
CA ALA A 73 -6.23 -15.49 7.29
C ALA A 73 -5.62 -16.78 7.89
N LYS A 74 -6.46 -17.71 8.35
CA LYS A 74 -6.02 -19.04 8.81
C LYS A 74 -5.32 -19.81 7.70
N LYS A 75 -5.88 -19.86 6.50
CA LYS A 75 -5.29 -20.56 5.35
C LYS A 75 -3.94 -19.97 4.94
N LEU A 76 -3.81 -18.65 4.90
CA LEU A 76 -2.52 -18.00 4.63
C LEU A 76 -1.49 -18.38 5.69
N LYS A 77 -1.89 -18.36 6.97
CA LYS A 77 -1.02 -18.73 8.09
C LYS A 77 -0.58 -20.20 8.02
N GLU A 78 -1.51 -21.12 7.74
CA GLU A 78 -1.25 -22.55 7.58
C GLU A 78 -0.27 -22.85 6.44
N ASN A 79 -0.32 -22.06 5.36
CA ASN A 79 0.51 -22.25 4.17
C ASN A 79 1.82 -21.42 4.19
N ASP A 80 2.07 -20.69 5.27
CA ASP A 80 3.21 -19.76 5.41
C ASP A 80 3.28 -18.76 4.23
N ILE A 81 2.13 -18.16 3.92
CA ILE A 81 1.99 -17.13 2.89
C ILE A 81 1.96 -15.76 3.59
N SER A 82 2.92 -14.93 3.22
CA SER A 82 3.01 -13.54 3.67
C SER A 82 2.21 -12.59 2.77
N ILE A 83 2.02 -11.37 3.22
CA ILE A 83 1.29 -10.35 2.45
C ILE A 83 1.97 -9.00 2.55
N THR A 84 2.12 -8.33 1.42
CA THR A 84 2.47 -6.90 1.40
C THR A 84 1.19 -6.09 1.47
N SER A 85 1.13 -5.15 2.42
CA SER A 85 0.00 -4.26 2.57
C SER A 85 -0.01 -3.17 1.48
N THR A 86 -1.10 -2.42 1.41
CA THR A 86 -1.28 -1.18 0.61
C THR A 86 -2.55 -0.46 1.08
N VAL A 87 -2.82 -0.49 2.39
CA VAL A 87 -4.10 -0.06 2.97
C VAL A 87 -4.33 1.43 2.73
N ALA A 88 -3.30 2.27 2.92
CA ALA A 88 -3.40 3.72 2.73
C ALA A 88 -3.72 4.10 1.27
N LEU A 89 -3.22 3.33 0.31
CA LEU A 89 -3.58 3.50 -1.09
C LEU A 89 -5.08 3.20 -1.29
N CYS A 90 -5.56 2.07 -0.79
CA CYS A 90 -6.97 1.71 -0.93
C CYS A 90 -7.90 2.73 -0.26
N GLU A 91 -7.55 3.22 0.93
CA GLU A 91 -8.27 4.28 1.64
C GLU A 91 -8.42 5.55 0.78
N SER A 92 -7.43 5.84 -0.07
CA SER A 92 -7.44 7.03 -0.91
C SER A 92 -8.40 6.96 -2.09
N PHE A 93 -8.86 5.75 -2.50
CA PHE A 93 -9.63 5.57 -3.74
C PHE A 93 -10.91 6.40 -3.78
N VAL A 94 -11.64 6.51 -2.66
CA VAL A 94 -12.88 7.30 -2.60
C VAL A 94 -12.61 8.78 -2.91
N GLU A 95 -11.60 9.37 -2.26
CA GLU A 95 -11.25 10.77 -2.48
C GLU A 95 -10.63 10.99 -3.86
N GLN A 96 -9.79 10.08 -4.35
CA GLN A 96 -9.27 10.16 -5.72
C GLN A 96 -10.39 10.11 -6.76
N ARG A 97 -11.45 9.34 -6.49
CA ARG A 97 -12.55 9.16 -7.43
C ARG A 97 -13.52 10.33 -7.45
N PHE A 98 -13.85 10.89 -6.28
CA PHE A 98 -14.93 11.87 -6.15
C PHE A 98 -14.47 13.27 -5.70
N ASN A 99 -13.23 13.43 -5.27
CA ASN A 99 -12.69 14.67 -4.71
C ASN A 99 -11.17 14.84 -4.98
N LEU A 100 -10.73 14.47 -6.19
CA LEU A 100 -9.31 14.36 -6.53
C LEU A 100 -8.53 15.65 -6.25
N LYS A 101 -9.11 16.82 -6.56
CA LYS A 101 -8.45 18.10 -6.33
C LYS A 101 -8.12 18.35 -4.86
N SER A 102 -9.03 17.99 -3.96
CA SER A 102 -8.76 18.07 -2.51
C SER A 102 -7.70 17.06 -2.12
N LYS A 103 -7.80 15.82 -2.63
CA LYS A 103 -6.82 14.78 -2.31
C LYS A 103 -5.40 15.12 -2.74
N LEU A 104 -5.23 15.76 -3.90
CA LEU A 104 -3.94 16.19 -4.42
C LEU A 104 -3.28 17.29 -3.56
N LYS A 105 -4.06 18.07 -2.82
CA LYS A 105 -3.55 19.06 -1.86
C LYS A 105 -2.94 18.41 -0.63
N GLU A 106 -3.49 17.27 -0.20
CA GLU A 106 -3.03 16.55 1.00
C GLU A 106 -1.71 15.78 0.82
N VAL A 107 -1.18 15.71 -0.40
CA VAL A 107 0.03 14.93 -0.70
C VAL A 107 1.17 15.83 -1.15
N GLU A 108 2.39 15.33 -0.97
CA GLU A 108 3.62 16.09 -1.22
C GLU A 108 3.98 16.14 -2.71
N LEU A 109 3.06 16.66 -3.52
CA LEU A 109 3.07 16.62 -4.98
C LEU A 109 4.30 17.31 -5.58
N LYS A 110 4.88 18.29 -4.88
CA LYS A 110 6.11 18.99 -5.29
C LYS A 110 7.34 18.07 -5.38
N TYR A 111 7.37 16.97 -4.63
CA TYR A 111 8.48 16.01 -4.66
C TYR A 111 8.27 14.88 -5.69
N VAL A 112 7.13 14.82 -6.36
CA VAL A 112 6.84 13.77 -7.35
C VAL A 112 7.40 14.15 -8.71
N ASN A 113 8.05 13.19 -9.36
CA ASN A 113 8.58 13.33 -10.72
C ASN A 113 7.47 13.79 -11.69
N PRO A 114 7.65 14.91 -12.41
CA PRO A 114 6.64 15.45 -13.32
C PRO A 114 6.17 14.47 -14.40
N LYS A 115 7.03 13.54 -14.85
CA LYS A 115 6.67 12.52 -15.84
C LYS A 115 5.71 11.48 -15.27
N ILE A 116 5.82 11.16 -13.98
CA ILE A 116 4.89 10.28 -13.27
C ILE A 116 3.54 10.98 -13.10
N ILE A 117 3.54 12.23 -12.65
CA ILE A 117 2.33 13.05 -12.52
C ILE A 117 1.58 13.14 -13.85
N LYS A 118 2.31 13.34 -14.96
CA LYS A 118 1.76 13.39 -16.31
C LYS A 118 1.11 12.07 -16.74
N GLY A 119 1.66 10.96 -16.25
CA GLY A 119 1.33 9.63 -16.72
C GLY A 119 1.78 9.40 -18.16
N THR A 120 1.43 8.24 -18.69
CA THR A 120 1.63 7.92 -20.11
C THR A 120 0.27 7.68 -20.77
N PRO A 121 0.13 7.85 -22.09
CA PRO A 121 -1.09 7.44 -22.77
C PRO A 121 -1.36 5.94 -22.67
N LEU A 122 -0.32 5.13 -22.47
CA LEU A 122 -0.40 3.67 -22.43
C LEU A 122 -1.00 3.14 -21.11
N TYR A 123 -0.77 3.85 -20.01
CA TYR A 123 -1.28 3.50 -18.68
C TYR A 123 -1.92 4.73 -18.03
N LYS A 124 -3.20 4.65 -17.63
CA LYS A 124 -3.90 5.69 -16.86
C LYS A 124 -3.38 5.79 -15.42
N LEU A 125 -2.09 6.03 -15.25
CA LEU A 125 -1.41 6.16 -13.96
C LEU A 125 -0.88 7.59 -13.73
N GLY A 126 -1.35 8.57 -14.52
CA GLY A 126 -1.10 9.98 -14.21
C GLY A 126 -1.83 10.38 -12.93
N TRP A 127 -1.44 11.48 -12.31
CA TRP A 127 -1.98 11.84 -10.99
C TRP A 127 -3.05 12.94 -11.07
N LEU A 128 -2.99 13.78 -12.10
CA LEU A 128 -3.87 14.95 -12.27
C LEU A 128 -5.24 14.57 -12.84
N PRO A 129 -6.26 15.45 -12.68
CA PRO A 129 -7.56 15.27 -13.32
C PRO A 129 -7.47 14.98 -14.81
N GLY A 130 -8.29 14.05 -15.29
CA GLY A 130 -8.30 13.52 -16.64
C GLY A 130 -7.19 12.51 -16.96
N LYS A 131 -6.24 12.27 -16.04
CA LYS A 131 -5.13 11.32 -16.20
C LYS A 131 -5.05 10.27 -15.08
N ASN A 132 -5.73 10.52 -13.96
CA ASN A 132 -5.78 9.62 -12.83
C ASN A 132 -6.69 8.43 -13.09
N GLY A 133 -6.12 7.21 -13.01
CA GLY A 133 -6.84 5.96 -13.25
C GLY A 133 -7.88 5.63 -12.19
N TYR A 134 -7.82 6.24 -11.02
CA TYR A 134 -8.80 6.07 -9.95
C TYR A 134 -9.91 7.12 -9.99
N GLU A 135 -9.77 8.17 -10.80
CA GLU A 135 -10.80 9.19 -11.01
C GLU A 135 -12.10 8.55 -11.52
N TYR A 136 -13.24 9.16 -11.18
CA TYR A 136 -14.53 8.65 -11.64
C TYR A 136 -14.63 8.75 -13.17
N ASP A 137 -14.75 7.60 -13.81
CA ASP A 137 -14.87 7.43 -15.27
C ASP A 137 -16.24 6.86 -15.69
N GLY A 138 -17.20 6.83 -14.76
CA GLY A 138 -18.56 6.35 -15.00
C GLY A 138 -19.48 7.40 -15.64
N LYS A 139 -20.73 7.01 -15.90
CA LYS A 139 -21.76 7.91 -16.45
C LYS A 139 -22.00 9.10 -15.53
N ASP A 140 -22.20 10.27 -16.13
CA ASP A 140 -22.57 11.49 -15.40
C ASP A 140 -24.06 11.49 -15.00
N GLU A 141 -24.48 10.47 -14.25
CA GLU A 141 -25.84 10.28 -13.75
C GLU A 141 -25.81 10.17 -12.21
N PRO A 142 -26.69 10.86 -11.46
CA PRO A 142 -26.68 10.84 -10.00
C PRO A 142 -26.78 9.44 -9.38
N SER A 143 -27.59 8.55 -9.99
CA SER A 143 -27.76 7.16 -9.54
C SER A 143 -26.49 6.32 -9.75
N ALA A 144 -25.82 6.49 -10.89
CA ALA A 144 -24.56 5.82 -11.21
C ALA A 144 -23.43 6.28 -10.27
N LYS A 145 -23.32 7.60 -10.02
CA LYS A 145 -22.36 8.16 -9.05
C LYS A 145 -22.62 7.65 -7.63
N LYS A 146 -23.89 7.65 -7.19
CA LYS A 146 -24.27 7.12 -5.87
C LYS A 146 -23.94 5.64 -5.72
N SER A 147 -24.23 4.82 -6.74
CA SER A 147 -23.89 3.39 -6.76
C SER A 147 -22.37 3.17 -6.67
N SER A 148 -21.59 3.92 -7.45
CA SER A 148 -20.12 3.84 -7.40
C SER A 148 -19.55 4.30 -6.06
N LEU A 149 -20.09 5.36 -5.47
CA LEU A 149 -19.70 5.82 -4.14
C LEU A 149 -19.96 4.73 -3.09
N THR A 150 -21.12 4.09 -3.11
CA THR A 150 -21.44 2.97 -2.22
C THR A 150 -20.49 1.80 -2.43
N PHE A 151 -20.16 1.46 -3.69
CA PHE A 151 -19.18 0.43 -4.01
C PHE A 151 -17.84 0.72 -3.33
N TRP A 152 -17.24 1.88 -3.60
CA TRP A 152 -15.89 2.19 -3.11
C TRP A 152 -15.82 2.39 -1.60
N LYS A 153 -16.88 2.92 -0.97
CA LYS A 153 -16.97 2.95 0.50
C LYS A 153 -17.02 1.54 1.09
N THR A 154 -17.81 0.64 0.48
CA THR A 154 -17.86 -0.78 0.89
C THR A 154 -16.53 -1.48 0.66
N TYR A 155 -15.85 -1.13 -0.43
CA TYR A 155 -14.54 -1.67 -0.80
C TYR A 155 -13.48 -1.34 0.26
N VAL A 156 -13.36 -0.06 0.65
CA VAL A 156 -12.41 0.37 1.68
C VAL A 156 -12.72 -0.29 3.03
N GLU A 157 -14.01 -0.36 3.41
CA GLU A 157 -14.41 -1.07 4.62
C GLU A 157 -14.04 -2.56 4.59
N ALA A 158 -14.17 -3.20 3.43
CA ALA A 158 -13.76 -4.58 3.23
C ALA A 158 -12.25 -4.78 3.36
N ILE A 159 -11.43 -3.83 2.87
CA ILE A 159 -9.98 -3.81 3.08
C ILE A 159 -9.65 -3.77 4.58
N HIS A 160 -10.34 -2.94 5.36
CA HIS A 160 -10.12 -2.90 6.82
C HIS A 160 -10.54 -4.19 7.52
N ILE A 161 -11.68 -4.79 7.16
CA ILE A 161 -12.13 -6.08 7.71
C ILE A 161 -11.10 -7.17 7.42
N MET A 162 -10.63 -7.25 6.16
CA MET A 162 -9.60 -8.22 5.77
C MET A 162 -8.29 -7.96 6.53
N THR A 163 -7.80 -6.73 6.54
CA THR A 163 -6.57 -6.34 7.25
C THR A 163 -6.64 -6.73 8.72
N LYS A 164 -7.75 -6.40 9.39
CA LYS A 164 -7.95 -6.76 10.79
C LYS A 164 -7.93 -8.26 11.02
N ALA A 165 -8.59 -9.05 10.17
CA ALA A 165 -8.55 -10.51 10.27
C ALA A 165 -7.11 -11.05 10.11
N LEU A 166 -6.35 -10.53 9.14
CA LEU A 166 -4.95 -10.92 8.94
C LEU A 166 -4.08 -10.62 10.17
N VAL A 167 -4.27 -9.44 10.79
CA VAL A 167 -3.60 -9.04 12.04
C VAL A 167 -3.99 -9.96 13.20
N ASP A 168 -5.28 -10.15 13.44
CA ASP A 168 -5.80 -10.93 14.57
C ASP A 168 -5.34 -12.41 14.49
N TYR A 169 -5.16 -12.95 13.28
CA TYR A 169 -4.67 -14.30 13.04
C TYR A 169 -3.16 -14.41 12.75
N LYS A 170 -2.40 -13.33 13.01
CA LYS A 170 -0.93 -13.31 12.99
C LYS A 170 -0.33 -13.73 11.63
N VAL A 171 -0.99 -13.38 10.54
CA VAL A 171 -0.41 -13.45 9.19
C VAL A 171 0.77 -12.49 9.13
N LEU A 172 1.85 -12.88 8.46
CA LEU A 172 3.02 -12.01 8.30
C LEU A 172 2.68 -10.92 7.29
N ILE A 173 2.45 -9.70 7.79
CA ILE A 173 2.21 -8.50 6.99
C ILE A 173 3.52 -7.71 6.90
N MET A 174 3.88 -7.31 5.67
CA MET A 174 4.97 -6.39 5.38
C MET A 174 4.39 -5.07 4.87
N ALA A 175 4.84 -3.93 5.37
CA ALA A 175 4.31 -2.64 4.96
C ALA A 175 4.68 -2.33 3.50
N GLY A 176 3.68 -2.11 2.65
CA GLY A 176 3.85 -1.72 1.25
C GLY A 176 3.01 -0.51 0.88
N THR A 177 3.41 0.20 -0.16
CA THR A 177 2.77 1.48 -0.55
C THR A 177 2.37 1.56 -2.02
N ASP A 178 2.88 0.63 -2.83
CA ASP A 178 2.83 0.70 -4.29
C ASP A 178 3.30 2.07 -4.82
N ALA A 179 4.42 2.56 -4.28
CA ALA A 179 4.92 3.90 -4.55
C ALA A 179 4.99 4.22 -6.06
N ASN A 180 4.66 5.47 -6.41
CA ASN A 180 4.50 6.02 -7.76
C ASN A 180 3.13 5.82 -8.43
N VAL A 181 2.24 4.96 -7.91
CA VAL A 181 0.83 5.06 -8.28
C VAL A 181 0.22 6.37 -7.78
N PRO A 182 -0.87 6.86 -8.38
CA PRO A 182 -1.51 8.12 -7.98
C PRO A 182 -1.65 8.26 -6.47
N VAL A 183 -1.25 9.44 -5.97
CA VAL A 183 -1.23 9.89 -4.55
C VAL A 183 -0.29 9.13 -3.60
N SER A 184 0.43 8.10 -4.05
CA SER A 184 1.45 7.36 -3.27
C SER A 184 2.86 7.92 -3.49
N VAL A 185 3.18 9.05 -2.84
CA VAL A 185 4.49 9.72 -2.97
C VAL A 185 5.58 8.87 -2.31
N PRO A 186 6.64 8.44 -3.03
CA PRO A 186 7.71 7.62 -2.46
C PRO A 186 8.31 8.20 -1.16
N GLY A 187 8.55 7.34 -0.18
CA GLY A 187 9.00 7.73 1.16
C GLY A 187 7.86 8.23 2.05
N PHE A 188 7.16 9.29 1.63
CA PHE A 188 6.06 9.87 2.41
C PHE A 188 4.88 8.90 2.59
N SER A 189 4.53 8.16 1.54
CA SER A 189 3.43 7.19 1.55
C SER A 189 3.63 6.06 2.56
N LEU A 190 4.88 5.70 2.91
CA LEU A 190 5.14 4.66 3.90
C LEU A 190 4.67 5.08 5.28
N HIS A 191 4.82 6.36 5.65
CA HIS A 191 4.29 6.85 6.91
C HIS A 191 2.76 6.80 6.94
N ASN A 192 2.09 7.11 5.82
CA ASN A 192 0.64 6.99 5.73
C ASN A 192 0.20 5.52 5.86
N GLU A 193 0.93 4.59 5.23
CA GLU A 193 0.67 3.15 5.37
C GLU A 193 0.79 2.69 6.83
N LEU A 194 1.83 3.12 7.55
CA LEU A 194 2.00 2.80 8.96
C LEU A 194 0.84 3.34 9.83
N GLU A 195 0.36 4.56 9.53
CA GLU A 195 -0.82 5.13 10.16
C GLU A 195 -2.07 4.27 9.89
N SER A 196 -2.29 3.84 8.64
CA SER A 196 -3.45 3.02 8.23
C SER A 196 -3.41 1.61 8.81
N LEU A 197 -2.23 0.98 8.90
CA LEU A 197 -2.04 -0.30 9.56
C LEU A 197 -2.32 -0.21 11.07
N SER A 198 -1.85 0.85 11.73
CA SER A 198 -2.15 1.11 13.15
C SER A 198 -3.65 1.26 13.38
N LYS A 199 -4.34 2.08 12.56
CA LYS A 199 -5.80 2.24 12.59
C LYS A 199 -6.57 0.94 12.31
N SER A 200 -5.98 0.02 11.54
CA SER A 200 -6.59 -1.27 11.18
C SER A 200 -6.38 -2.36 12.25
N GLY A 201 -5.82 -2.01 13.41
CA GLY A 201 -5.73 -2.89 14.57
C GLY A 201 -4.32 -3.36 14.92
N MET A 202 -3.29 -2.91 14.20
CA MET A 202 -1.91 -3.11 14.65
C MET A 202 -1.57 -2.15 15.78
N THR A 203 -0.80 -2.62 16.77
CA THR A 203 -0.08 -1.71 17.67
C THR A 203 0.99 -0.94 16.88
N ASN A 204 1.41 0.23 17.37
CA ASN A 204 2.48 1.01 16.73
C ASN A 204 3.78 0.19 16.59
N SER A 205 4.07 -0.69 17.55
CA SER A 205 5.21 -1.62 17.48
C SER A 205 5.07 -2.62 16.32
N GLN A 206 3.88 -3.20 16.12
CA GLN A 206 3.61 -4.10 14.99
C GLN A 206 3.70 -3.37 13.64
N ALA A 207 3.20 -2.14 13.56
CA ALA A 207 3.31 -1.33 12.36
C ALA A 207 4.79 -1.06 12.02
N ILE A 208 5.62 -0.65 12.98
CA ILE A 208 7.07 -0.46 12.76
C ILE A 208 7.74 -1.78 12.37
N TYR A 209 7.39 -2.88 13.04
CA TYR A 209 7.92 -4.21 12.74
C TYR A 209 7.63 -4.62 11.28
N SER A 210 6.44 -4.34 10.76
CA SER A 210 6.05 -4.68 9.39
C SER A 210 6.85 -3.92 8.32
N ALA A 211 7.39 -2.75 8.64
CA ALA A 211 8.25 -1.96 7.74
C ALA A 211 9.76 -2.20 7.95
N THR A 212 10.16 -2.97 8.98
CA THR A 212 11.58 -3.14 9.35
C THR A 212 11.95 -4.62 9.45
N VAL A 213 11.66 -5.23 10.60
CA VAL A 213 12.07 -6.58 10.94
C VAL A 213 11.43 -7.63 10.04
N ALA A 214 10.13 -7.49 9.74
CA ALA A 214 9.39 -8.43 8.90
C ALA A 214 10.02 -8.60 7.51
N PRO A 215 10.18 -7.54 6.70
CA PRO A 215 10.78 -7.65 5.37
C PRO A 215 12.26 -8.05 5.46
N GLY A 216 13.02 -7.57 6.46
CA GLY A 216 14.41 -7.98 6.66
C GLY A 216 14.55 -9.50 6.88
N ASN A 217 13.72 -10.08 7.75
CA ASN A 217 13.70 -11.53 7.97
C ASN A 217 13.22 -12.29 6.73
N TRP A 218 12.16 -11.82 6.07
CA TRP A 218 11.57 -12.49 4.91
C TRP A 218 12.55 -12.57 3.73
N MET A 219 13.24 -11.45 3.43
CA MET A 219 14.30 -11.39 2.42
C MET A 219 15.60 -12.08 2.85
N LYS A 220 15.68 -12.57 4.10
CA LYS A 220 16.91 -13.10 4.72
C LYS A 220 18.08 -12.11 4.64
N SER A 221 17.78 -10.81 4.73
CA SER A 221 18.75 -9.73 4.67
C SER A 221 19.10 -9.26 6.09
N LYS A 222 20.33 -8.79 6.28
CA LYS A 222 20.80 -8.28 7.57
C LYS A 222 20.39 -6.83 7.79
N THR A 223 19.11 -6.51 7.57
CA THR A 223 18.51 -5.19 7.76
C THR A 223 17.29 -5.25 8.71
N GLY A 224 16.75 -4.08 9.07
CA GLY A 224 15.52 -3.96 9.85
C GLY A 224 15.65 -4.28 11.35
N LYS A 225 16.86 -4.57 11.86
CA LYS A 225 17.14 -4.77 13.29
C LYS A 225 18.39 -4.01 13.69
N ILE A 226 18.36 -3.43 14.89
CA ILE A 226 19.56 -2.90 15.55
C ILE A 226 20.24 -4.06 16.27
N LYS A 227 21.20 -4.70 15.60
CA LYS A 227 21.92 -5.88 16.11
C LYS A 227 23.32 -5.95 15.52
N MET A 228 24.30 -6.43 16.29
CA MET A 228 25.64 -6.67 15.75
C MET A 228 25.61 -7.58 14.51
N GLY A 229 26.41 -7.21 13.50
CA GLY A 229 26.48 -7.90 12.21
C GLY A 229 25.39 -7.51 11.20
N TYR A 230 24.45 -6.63 11.56
CA TYR A 230 23.47 -6.04 10.64
C TYR A 230 24.01 -4.76 9.99
N HIS A 231 23.43 -4.38 8.85
CA HIS A 231 23.72 -3.12 8.16
C HIS A 231 23.47 -1.92 9.08
N SER A 232 24.30 -0.88 8.95
CA SER A 232 24.23 0.36 9.72
C SER A 232 23.13 1.31 9.21
N ASP A 233 21.95 0.76 8.96
CA ASP A 233 20.79 1.49 8.47
C ASP A 233 19.86 1.85 9.64
N LEU A 234 19.86 3.12 10.05
CA LEU A 234 19.15 3.59 11.24
C LEU A 234 18.42 4.91 10.94
N VAL A 235 17.29 5.13 11.61
CA VAL A 235 16.58 6.41 11.59
C VAL A 235 16.43 6.89 13.03
N LEU A 236 16.96 8.07 13.32
CA LEU A 236 16.80 8.73 14.60
C LEU A 236 15.60 9.68 14.54
N LEU A 237 14.65 9.50 15.45
CA LEU A 237 13.43 10.29 15.57
C LEU A 237 13.50 11.21 16.79
N ARG A 238 12.92 12.41 16.69
CA ARG A 238 12.82 13.36 17.79
C ARG A 238 11.80 12.90 18.84
N LYS A 239 10.73 12.25 18.41
CA LYS A 239 9.61 11.81 19.25
C LYS A 239 9.42 10.30 19.15
N ASN A 240 8.80 9.71 20.17
CA ASN A 240 8.59 8.27 20.29
C ASN A 240 7.47 7.76 19.36
N PRO A 241 7.74 6.92 18.35
CA PRO A 241 6.72 6.39 17.46
C PRO A 241 5.84 5.30 18.09
N LEU A 242 6.20 4.79 19.27
CA LEU A 242 5.35 3.85 20.01
C LEU A 242 4.17 4.55 20.69
N GLU A 243 4.31 5.82 21.06
CA GLU A 243 3.23 6.65 21.62
C GLU A 243 2.25 7.13 20.56
N ASP A 244 2.79 7.62 19.43
CA ASP A 244 2.01 8.01 18.25
C ASP A 244 2.80 7.64 17.00
N ILE A 245 2.23 6.79 16.15
CA ILE A 245 2.87 6.32 14.92
C ILE A 245 3.22 7.47 13.96
N LYS A 246 2.53 8.62 14.06
CA LYS A 246 2.88 9.85 13.30
C LYS A 246 4.26 10.39 13.65
N ASN A 247 4.80 10.07 14.83
CA ASN A 247 6.14 10.48 15.22
C ASN A 247 7.24 9.85 14.35
N THR A 248 6.93 8.84 13.53
CA THR A 248 7.84 8.35 12.47
C THR A 248 8.28 9.46 11.50
N LYS A 249 7.48 10.53 11.34
CA LYS A 249 7.82 11.72 10.52
C LYS A 249 8.82 12.67 11.19
N THR A 250 9.15 12.47 12.47
CA THR A 250 10.01 13.40 13.24
C THR A 250 11.50 13.13 13.08
N ILE A 251 11.94 12.87 11.85
CA ILE A 251 13.29 12.42 11.52
C ILE A 251 14.32 13.53 11.82
N GLU A 252 15.35 13.15 12.57
CA GLU A 252 16.50 14.01 12.89
C GLU A 252 17.76 13.56 12.14
N TYR A 253 17.97 12.24 12.05
CA TYR A 253 19.09 11.66 11.31
C TYR A 253 18.65 10.40 10.58
N VAL A 254 19.22 10.18 9.40
CA VAL A 254 19.21 8.91 8.69
C VAL A 254 20.66 8.46 8.54
N PHE A 255 20.94 7.27 9.03
CA PHE A 255 22.19 6.56 8.82
C PHE A 255 21.93 5.52 7.74
N PHE A 256 22.71 5.54 6.68
CA PHE A 256 22.59 4.58 5.59
C PHE A 256 23.99 4.19 5.14
N ASN A 257 24.37 2.93 5.39
CA ASN A 257 25.74 2.47 5.20
C ASN A 257 26.75 3.41 5.90
N LYS A 258 27.63 4.08 5.13
CA LYS A 258 28.64 5.04 5.62
C LYS A 258 28.13 6.49 5.72
N TYR A 259 26.91 6.76 5.27
CA TYR A 259 26.38 8.11 5.20
C TYR A 259 25.57 8.46 6.45
N VAL A 260 25.80 9.66 6.97
CA VAL A 260 24.99 10.27 8.03
C VAL A 260 24.33 11.51 7.45
N ILE A 261 23.00 11.49 7.37
CA ILE A 261 22.18 12.54 6.77
C ILE A 261 21.34 13.15 7.88
N ASN A 262 21.66 14.37 8.29
CA ASN A 262 20.89 15.09 9.32
C ASN A 262 19.68 15.81 8.71
N LYS A 263 18.78 16.28 9.57
CA LYS A 263 17.55 17.00 9.19
C LYS A 263 17.78 18.21 8.27
N LYS A 264 18.89 18.93 8.42
CA LYS A 264 19.22 20.06 7.53
C LYS A 264 19.55 19.55 6.13
N GLN A 265 20.36 18.49 6.03
CA GLN A 265 20.68 17.85 4.75
C GLN A 265 19.43 17.22 4.11
N ILE A 266 18.54 16.59 4.88
CA ILE A 266 17.25 16.09 4.37
C ILE A 266 16.45 17.22 3.71
N LYS A 267 16.33 18.38 4.37
CA LYS A 267 15.67 19.56 3.79
C LYS A 267 16.34 20.04 2.51
N THR A 268 17.68 20.07 2.47
CA THR A 268 18.43 20.45 1.27
C THR A 268 18.17 19.48 0.11
N ILE A 269 18.16 18.17 0.37
CA ILE A 269 17.87 17.14 -0.63
C ILE A 269 16.44 17.28 -1.15
N LEU A 270 15.46 17.44 -0.26
CA LEU A 270 14.06 17.64 -0.65
C LEU A 270 13.89 18.92 -1.49
N LYS A 271 14.58 20.00 -1.14
CA LYS A 271 14.57 21.23 -1.93
C LYS A 271 15.19 21.02 -3.32
N ALA A 272 16.32 20.33 -3.41
CA ALA A 272 16.92 20.00 -4.71
C ALA A 272 16.00 19.12 -5.58
N ILE A 273 15.27 18.18 -4.99
CA ILE A 273 14.25 17.38 -5.69
C ILE A 273 13.12 18.27 -6.21
N GLU A 274 12.59 19.16 -5.36
CA GLU A 274 11.56 20.13 -5.75
C GLU A 274 12.04 21.02 -6.91
N ASP A 275 13.26 21.54 -6.85
CA ASP A 275 13.84 22.41 -7.88
C ASP A 275 14.01 21.64 -9.20
N ALA A 276 14.62 20.45 -9.17
CA ALA A 276 14.77 19.60 -10.34
C ALA A 276 13.41 19.22 -10.96
N ASN A 277 12.41 18.94 -10.12
CA ASN A 277 11.06 18.68 -10.59
C ASN A 277 10.45 19.92 -11.25
N ASN A 278 10.63 21.11 -10.67
CA ASN A 278 10.10 22.36 -11.21
C ASN A 278 10.74 22.72 -12.56
N GLU A 279 12.06 22.54 -12.71
CA GLU A 279 12.77 22.74 -13.98
C GLU A 279 12.26 21.82 -15.10
N ASN A 280 11.93 20.57 -14.77
CA ASN A 280 11.49 19.56 -15.73
C ASN A 280 9.96 19.52 -15.92
N ARG A 281 9.21 20.45 -15.30
CA ARG A 281 7.75 20.42 -15.27
C ARG A 281 7.15 21.13 -16.48
N SER A 282 6.36 20.39 -17.27
CA SER A 282 5.59 20.96 -18.39
C SER A 282 4.14 21.29 -18.04
N MET A 283 3.69 21.09 -16.80
CA MET A 283 2.28 21.25 -16.37
C MET A 283 2.22 22.00 -15.04
N LYS A 284 1.33 22.99 -14.91
CA LYS A 284 1.16 23.72 -13.65
C LYS A 284 0.50 22.83 -12.59
N ILE A 285 1.04 22.85 -11.37
CA ILE A 285 0.43 22.15 -10.21
C ILE A 285 0.12 23.08 -9.04
N ASN A 286 0.31 24.40 -9.21
CA ASN A 286 0.22 25.38 -8.12
C ASN A 286 -1.16 25.37 -7.43
N GLU A 287 -2.23 25.01 -8.15
CA GLU A 287 -3.58 24.89 -7.55
C GLU A 287 -3.69 23.74 -6.52
N TYR A 288 -2.73 22.81 -6.52
CA TYR A 288 -2.63 21.66 -5.63
C TYR A 288 -1.52 21.78 -4.58
N LEU A 289 -0.71 22.84 -4.63
CA LEU A 289 0.35 23.07 -3.66
C LEU A 289 -0.17 23.89 -2.47
N HIS A 290 0.38 23.63 -1.28
CA HIS A 290 0.18 24.40 -0.06
C HIS A 290 1.35 25.35 0.20
#